data_AF-A0A0D3CFW3-F1
#
_entry.id   AF-A0A0D3CFW3-F1
#
_cell.length_a   1.000
_cell.length_b   1.000
_cell.length_c   1.000
_cell.angle_alpha   90.00
_cell.angle_beta   90.00
_cell.angle_gamma   90.00
#
_symmetry.space_group_name_H-M   'P 1'
#
loop_
_entity.id
_entity.type
_entity.pdbx_description
1 polymer ?
#
loop_
_entity_poly.entity_id
_entity_poly.type
_entity_poly.pdbx_seq_one_letter_code
_entity_poly.pdbx_strand_id
1 'polypeptide(L)'
;MASISLLLLFLSLLQLHCTLSTGNNHIIHRKSLEIISGRGVGGFPPPLPSPQPKPEACPPPPPPPPQPKPEECPPPPPPPCPPPPQPKPEECPPPPPPLPPSPPPPPPPPPPPTPSPKTPPLPPPESIHSPPKAPPKPPKSPPLPQLTFASPLLKKVYPVLQAFKKLVEVDPKNILASWNGSDICGKYRGLECAIFPGTKYQAVASVQFNGFNFSGKKLRLDNFLDKLETVTIFHANSNNFLGSVPKVSNLNYLFELDLSNNKLTGEFPASVLKATNLTFLDLRFNTFSGSVPRQVFNLDLDVLFINNNNLVQKLPHNLGSITALYLTFANNRFTGPIPASIGNIKYLQEVLFLNNQLTGCLPYQIGKLNRATVFDVGYNNLTGPIPYSFGCLDKMEQLNLARNKFFGTIPEIVCEISSLKNLSLSYNFFTQVGPKCRNLIKKNILDVCMNCILDLPNQKTPLECANFFMQKHICPNSKSMFRIPCGKNPNRVTLDQEQLEEEQAQASPISYWALNPDRIRNR
;
A
#
# COMPACT_ATOMS: atom_id res chain seq x y z
N MET A 1 44.82 39.39 29.41
CA MET A 1 43.45 39.76 28.99
C MET A 1 43.31 39.88 27.46
N ALA A 2 43.83 38.92 26.68
CA ALA A 2 43.68 38.90 25.22
C ALA A 2 43.10 37.58 24.67
N SER A 3 42.83 36.59 25.53
CA SER A 3 42.28 35.28 25.12
C SER A 3 40.77 35.14 25.37
N ILE A 4 40.17 36.04 26.16
CA ILE A 4 38.72 36.04 26.43
C ILE A 4 37.95 36.89 25.38
N SER A 5 38.62 37.87 24.75
CA SER A 5 38.00 38.75 23.75
C SER A 5 37.86 38.11 22.35
N LEU A 6 38.64 37.06 22.05
CA LEU A 6 38.52 36.31 20.80
C LEU A 6 37.41 35.24 20.89
N LEU A 7 37.14 34.73 22.09
CA LEU A 7 36.06 33.77 22.35
C LEU A 7 34.68 34.43 22.22
N LEU A 8 34.55 35.70 22.65
CA LEU A 8 33.28 36.45 22.58
C LEU A 8 32.95 36.96 21.17
N LEU A 9 33.95 37.17 20.31
CA LEU A 9 33.73 37.54 18.89
C LEU A 9 33.37 36.33 18.00
N PHE A 10 33.83 35.12 18.37
CA PHE A 10 33.37 33.87 17.72
C PHE A 10 31.95 33.47 18.16
N LEU A 11 31.56 33.82 19.39
CA LEU A 11 30.19 33.60 19.90
C LEU A 11 29.16 34.57 19.30
N SER A 12 29.55 35.75 18.82
CA SER A 12 28.63 36.69 18.15
C SER A 12 28.46 36.47 16.65
N LEU A 13 29.45 35.86 15.96
CA LEU A 13 29.32 35.47 14.54
C LEU A 13 28.59 34.14 14.34
N LEU A 14 28.47 33.32 15.40
CA LEU A 14 27.64 32.12 15.39
C LEU A 14 26.14 32.40 15.61
N GLN A 15 25.75 33.64 15.96
CA GLN A 15 24.36 34.03 16.21
C GLN A 15 23.69 34.83 15.09
N LEU A 16 24.30 34.96 13.92
CA LEU A 16 23.70 35.69 12.79
C LEU A 16 23.51 34.88 11.48
N HIS A 17 23.67 33.55 11.50
CA HIS A 17 23.42 32.69 10.33
C HIS A 17 22.45 31.51 10.56
N CYS A 18 21.69 31.51 11.65
CA CYS A 18 20.62 30.52 11.87
C CYS A 18 19.24 31.16 12.03
N THR A 19 18.78 31.87 10.99
CA THR A 19 17.36 32.16 10.78
C THR A 19 16.98 31.88 9.34
N LEU A 20 17.00 30.60 8.95
CA LEU A 20 16.27 30.01 7.82
C LEU A 20 16.41 28.49 7.94
N SER A 21 15.81 27.93 8.98
CA SER A 21 15.57 26.48 9.06
C SER A 21 14.34 26.17 8.23
N THR A 22 14.53 25.92 6.93
CA THR A 22 13.59 25.12 6.16
C THR A 22 13.53 23.74 6.80
N GLY A 23 12.31 23.32 7.18
CA GLY A 23 12.06 22.16 8.01
C GLY A 23 12.54 20.86 7.38
N ASN A 24 13.71 20.39 7.82
CA ASN A 24 14.20 19.05 7.58
C ASN A 24 13.88 18.18 8.82
N ASN A 25 12.59 18.07 9.14
CA ASN A 25 12.11 17.04 10.07
C ASN A 25 11.79 15.79 9.25
N HIS A 26 12.84 15.15 8.73
CA HIS A 26 12.71 13.77 8.28
C HIS A 26 12.15 12.96 9.45
N ILE A 27 11.12 12.17 9.17
CA ILE A 27 10.45 11.27 10.08
C ILE A 27 11.48 10.22 10.57
N ILE A 28 12.25 10.57 11.60
CA ILE A 28 13.27 9.72 12.22
C ILE A 28 12.75 9.33 13.60
N HIS A 29 11.77 8.44 13.67
CA HIS A 29 11.55 7.66 14.89
C HIS A 29 10.75 6.40 14.57
N ARG A 30 11.16 5.28 15.19
CA ARG A 30 10.52 3.95 15.22
C ARG A 30 8.99 3.92 15.43
N LYS A 31 8.34 5.05 15.75
CA LYS A 31 6.87 5.18 15.77
C LYS A 31 6.22 5.00 14.38
N SER A 32 6.95 5.23 13.29
CA SER A 32 6.42 5.00 11.93
C SER A 32 6.12 3.52 11.65
N LEU A 33 6.85 2.58 12.30
CA LEU A 33 6.55 1.15 12.23
C LEU A 33 5.21 0.79 12.92
N GLU A 34 4.82 1.50 13.98
CA GLU A 34 3.50 1.32 14.62
C GLU A 34 2.37 1.91 13.77
N ILE A 35 2.66 2.96 13.00
CA ILE A 35 1.74 3.57 12.02
C ILE A 35 1.58 2.67 10.78
N ILE A 36 2.60 1.90 10.41
CA ILE A 36 2.56 0.91 9.32
C ILE A 36 1.87 -0.39 9.77
N SER A 37 1.92 -0.72 11.07
CA SER A 37 1.41 -2.00 11.63
C SER A 37 0.13 -1.89 12.45
N GLY A 38 -0.57 -0.75 12.45
CA GLY A 38 -1.92 -0.65 13.04
C GLY A 38 -2.01 -0.94 14.54
N ARG A 39 -0.98 -0.59 15.34
CA ARG A 39 -1.02 -0.81 16.80
C ARG A 39 -0.73 0.48 17.56
N GLY A 40 -1.74 1.35 17.64
CA GLY A 40 -1.78 2.46 18.59
C GLY A 40 -2.58 2.07 19.84
N VAL A 41 -1.96 2.16 21.01
CA VAL A 41 -2.54 1.82 22.32
C VAL A 41 -3.46 2.93 22.81
N GLY A 42 -4.70 2.59 23.19
CA GLY A 42 -5.54 3.43 24.07
C GLY A 42 -7.03 3.50 23.73
N GLY A 43 -7.82 2.56 24.28
CA GLY A 43 -9.28 2.68 24.45
C GLY A 43 -10.14 1.92 23.43
N PHE A 44 -10.59 0.73 23.83
CA PHE A 44 -11.60 -0.18 23.22
C PHE A 44 -11.50 -0.47 21.71
N PRO A 45 -11.38 -1.75 21.29
CA PRO A 45 -11.12 -2.07 19.90
C PRO A 45 -12.33 -1.72 19.00
N PRO A 46 -12.11 -1.04 17.86
CA PRO A 46 -13.13 -1.00 16.80
C PRO A 46 -13.38 -2.43 16.29
N PRO A 47 -14.55 -2.72 15.69
CA PRO A 47 -14.88 -4.06 15.22
C PRO A 47 -13.74 -4.57 14.32
N LEU A 48 -13.25 -5.77 14.67
CA LEU A 48 -12.09 -6.40 14.04
C LEU A 48 -12.15 -6.21 12.52
N PRO A 49 -11.13 -5.59 11.90
CA PRO A 49 -10.84 -5.87 10.50
C PRO A 49 -10.74 -7.39 10.36
N SER A 50 -11.21 -7.95 9.23
CA SER A 50 -10.93 -9.34 8.85
C SER A 50 -9.48 -9.66 9.26
N PRO A 51 -9.26 -10.73 10.03
CA PRO A 51 -7.98 -10.94 10.70
C PRO A 51 -6.88 -10.75 9.66
N GLN A 52 -5.95 -9.83 9.94
CA GLN A 52 -4.65 -9.86 9.30
C GLN A 52 -4.23 -11.33 9.30
N PRO A 53 -3.84 -11.94 8.16
CA PRO A 53 -3.13 -13.18 8.26
C PRO A 53 -1.89 -12.83 9.08
N LYS A 54 -1.92 -13.21 10.37
CA LYS A 54 -0.69 -13.38 11.15
C LYS A 54 0.24 -14.18 10.24
N PRO A 55 1.56 -13.95 10.27
CA PRO A 55 2.47 -14.96 9.76
C PRO A 55 2.06 -16.26 10.44
N GLU A 56 1.36 -17.14 9.72
CA GLU A 56 1.16 -18.50 10.19
C GLU A 56 2.57 -19.01 10.40
N ALA A 57 2.90 -19.29 11.66
CA ALA A 57 4.10 -20.04 11.95
C ALA A 57 4.08 -21.26 11.04
N CYS A 58 5.24 -21.62 10.50
CA CYS A 58 5.39 -22.79 9.63
C CYS A 58 4.51 -23.92 10.16
N PRO A 59 3.70 -24.59 9.32
CA PRO A 59 3.01 -25.79 9.77
C PRO A 59 4.07 -26.72 10.39
N PRO A 60 3.81 -27.30 11.57
CA PRO A 60 4.76 -28.20 12.20
C PRO A 60 5.09 -29.33 11.22
N PRO A 61 6.33 -29.87 11.27
CA PRO A 61 6.72 -30.94 10.38
C PRO A 61 5.71 -32.09 10.49
N PRO A 62 5.30 -32.71 9.37
CA PRO A 62 4.43 -33.87 9.44
C PRO A 62 5.10 -34.93 10.33
N PRO A 63 4.33 -35.65 11.15
CA PRO A 63 4.88 -36.73 11.96
C PRO A 63 5.61 -37.73 11.04
N PRO A 64 6.72 -38.33 11.50
CA PRO A 64 7.45 -39.31 10.71
C PRO A 64 6.47 -40.39 10.23
N PRO A 65 6.56 -40.82 8.96
CA PRO A 65 5.70 -41.87 8.45
C PRO A 65 5.81 -43.09 9.38
N PRO A 66 4.69 -43.75 9.73
CA PRO A 66 4.73 -44.97 10.50
C PRO A 66 5.71 -45.93 9.82
N GLN A 67 6.65 -46.49 10.59
CA GLN A 67 7.51 -47.56 10.06
C GLN A 67 6.57 -48.62 9.46
N PRO A 68 6.78 -49.03 8.19
CA PRO A 68 5.94 -50.06 7.61
C PRO A 68 6.11 -51.32 8.45
N LYS A 69 4.98 -51.81 8.99
CA LYS A 69 4.91 -53.17 9.53
C LYS A 69 5.27 -54.14 8.39
N PRO A 70 5.89 -55.30 8.69
CA PRO A 70 6.11 -56.32 7.66
C PRO A 70 4.74 -56.82 7.21
N GLU A 71 4.28 -56.38 6.03
CA GLU A 71 3.12 -56.97 5.38
C GLU A 71 3.57 -58.21 4.62
N GLU A 72 2.93 -59.34 4.91
CA GLU A 72 3.05 -60.58 4.16
C GLU A 72 2.70 -60.33 2.68
N CYS A 73 3.52 -60.88 1.78
CA CYS A 73 3.33 -60.75 0.35
C CYS A 73 1.95 -61.30 -0.08
N PRO A 74 1.13 -60.54 -0.83
CA PRO A 74 -0.07 -61.10 -1.43
C PRO A 74 0.30 -62.09 -2.55
N PRO A 75 -0.49 -63.16 -2.76
CA PRO A 75 -0.21 -64.15 -3.79
C PRO A 75 -0.35 -63.56 -5.21
N PRO A 76 0.36 -64.13 -6.20
CA PRO A 76 0.43 -63.58 -7.56
C PRO A 76 -0.92 -63.66 -8.29
N PRO A 77 -1.21 -62.68 -9.18
CA PRO A 77 -2.46 -62.67 -9.94
C PRO A 77 -2.52 -63.80 -11.00
N PRO A 78 -3.72 -64.31 -11.33
CA PRO A 78 -3.90 -65.34 -12.34
C PRO A 78 -3.60 -64.85 -13.78
N PRO A 79 -3.27 -65.76 -14.71
CA PRO A 79 -2.84 -65.42 -16.06
C PRO A 79 -3.96 -64.78 -16.91
N PRO A 80 -3.60 -63.94 -17.92
CA PRO A 80 -4.57 -63.20 -18.72
C PRO A 80 -5.36 -64.11 -19.69
N CYS A 81 -6.67 -63.87 -19.80
CA CYS A 81 -7.55 -64.50 -20.78
C CYS A 81 -7.22 -64.05 -22.22
N PRO A 82 -7.47 -64.91 -23.24
CA PRO A 82 -7.22 -64.57 -24.64
C PRO A 82 -8.21 -63.50 -25.17
N PRO A 83 -7.79 -62.68 -26.15
CA PRO A 83 -8.60 -61.58 -26.66
C PRO A 83 -9.77 -62.06 -27.54
N PRO A 84 -10.94 -61.40 -27.49
CA PRO A 84 -12.05 -61.66 -28.40
C PRO A 84 -11.78 -61.12 -29.83
N PRO A 85 -12.43 -61.70 -30.87
CA PRO A 85 -12.19 -61.32 -32.26
C PRO A 85 -12.71 -59.91 -32.58
N GLN A 86 -11.95 -59.19 -33.42
CA GLN A 86 -12.24 -57.84 -33.89
C GLN A 86 -13.52 -57.79 -34.76
N PRO A 87 -14.44 -56.83 -34.53
CA PRO A 87 -15.40 -56.41 -35.54
C PRO A 87 -14.77 -55.44 -36.56
N LYS A 88 -15.25 -55.51 -37.80
CA LYS A 88 -14.89 -54.64 -38.94
C LYS A 88 -15.22 -53.15 -38.65
N PRO A 89 -14.57 -52.19 -39.36
CA PRO A 89 -14.88 -50.78 -39.20
C PRO A 89 -16.19 -50.43 -39.91
N GLU A 90 -17.22 -50.06 -39.16
CA GLU A 90 -18.35 -49.28 -39.68
C GLU A 90 -18.00 -47.79 -39.58
N GLU A 91 -18.11 -47.10 -40.71
CA GLU A 91 -17.96 -45.65 -40.82
C GLU A 91 -19.06 -44.95 -39.99
N CYS A 92 -18.66 -44.12 -39.02
CA CYS A 92 -19.60 -43.21 -38.37
C CYS A 92 -20.02 -42.11 -39.35
N PRO A 93 -21.31 -41.76 -39.43
CA PRO A 93 -21.74 -40.57 -40.16
C PRO A 93 -21.20 -39.30 -39.47
N PRO A 94 -20.92 -38.22 -40.22
CA PRO A 94 -20.37 -36.99 -39.66
C PRO A 94 -21.33 -36.32 -38.67
N PRO A 95 -20.80 -35.58 -37.68
CA PRO A 95 -21.64 -34.86 -36.73
C PRO A 95 -22.46 -33.76 -37.43
N PRO A 96 -23.70 -33.49 -36.99
CA PRO A 96 -24.50 -32.40 -37.55
C PRO A 96 -23.84 -31.04 -37.26
N PRO A 97 -23.99 -30.04 -38.15
CA PRO A 97 -23.41 -28.72 -37.97
C PRO A 97 -23.99 -28.01 -36.74
N PRO A 98 -23.26 -27.06 -36.13
CA PRO A 98 -23.73 -26.30 -34.98
C PRO A 98 -25.00 -25.51 -35.35
N LEU A 99 -26.01 -25.56 -34.48
CA LEU A 99 -27.19 -24.69 -34.58
C LEU A 99 -26.76 -23.22 -34.53
N PRO A 100 -27.34 -22.34 -35.37
CA PRO A 100 -27.08 -20.91 -35.30
C PRO A 100 -27.59 -20.35 -33.96
N PRO A 101 -26.95 -19.30 -33.41
CA PRO A 101 -27.38 -18.69 -32.17
C PRO A 101 -28.80 -18.11 -32.33
N SER A 102 -29.65 -18.35 -31.33
CA SER A 102 -30.99 -17.78 -31.25
C SER A 102 -30.90 -16.25 -31.26
N PRO A 103 -31.75 -15.54 -32.02
CA PRO A 103 -31.79 -14.08 -31.95
C PRO A 103 -32.23 -13.63 -30.55
N PRO A 104 -31.70 -12.50 -30.04
CA PRO A 104 -32.13 -11.94 -28.76
C PRO A 104 -33.63 -11.58 -28.81
N PRO A 105 -34.35 -11.69 -27.68
CA PRO A 105 -35.76 -11.29 -27.63
C PRO A 105 -35.90 -9.78 -27.92
N PRO A 106 -36.99 -9.36 -28.57
CA PRO A 106 -37.24 -7.95 -28.86
C PRO A 106 -37.37 -7.14 -27.55
N PRO A 107 -36.96 -5.86 -27.55
CA PRO A 107 -37.14 -4.99 -26.40
C PRO A 107 -38.65 -4.79 -26.11
N PRO A 108 -39.04 -4.63 -24.84
CA PRO A 108 -40.43 -4.32 -24.49
C PRO A 108 -40.86 -2.99 -25.12
N PRO A 109 -42.15 -2.84 -25.51
CA PRO A 109 -42.66 -1.60 -26.07
C PRO A 109 -42.53 -0.44 -25.07
N PRO A 110 -42.31 0.80 -25.55
CA PRO A 110 -42.26 1.96 -24.69
C PRO A 110 -43.59 2.17 -23.96
N PRO A 111 -43.57 2.66 -22.71
CA PRO A 111 -44.79 2.99 -21.99
C PRO A 111 -45.59 4.07 -22.74
N PRO A 112 -46.93 4.03 -22.68
CA PRO A 112 -47.77 5.01 -23.35
C PRO A 112 -47.50 6.43 -22.82
N PRO A 113 -47.61 7.46 -23.68
CA PRO A 113 -47.42 8.84 -23.26
C PRO A 113 -48.44 9.20 -22.17
N THR A 114 -47.93 9.67 -21.04
CA THR A 114 -48.72 10.30 -19.99
C THR A 114 -49.53 11.47 -20.58
N PRO A 115 -50.83 11.58 -20.30
CA PRO A 115 -51.63 12.70 -20.77
C PRO A 115 -51.15 14.00 -20.13
N SER A 116 -50.95 15.02 -20.97
CA SER A 116 -50.64 16.39 -20.58
C SER A 116 -51.66 16.91 -19.55
N PRO A 117 -51.23 17.65 -18.50
CA PRO A 117 -52.15 18.31 -17.60
C PRO A 117 -53.02 19.30 -18.38
N LYS A 118 -54.34 19.17 -18.24
CA LYS A 118 -55.31 20.16 -18.71
C LYS A 118 -55.02 21.49 -18.02
N THR A 119 -54.74 22.52 -18.82
CA THR A 119 -54.80 23.91 -18.42
C THR A 119 -56.22 24.25 -17.94
N PRO A 120 -56.40 24.82 -16.74
CA PRO A 120 -57.69 25.38 -16.33
C PRO A 120 -58.04 26.61 -17.19
N PRO A 121 -59.33 26.89 -17.44
CA PRO A 121 -59.74 28.06 -18.21
C PRO A 121 -59.45 29.37 -17.47
N LEU A 122 -59.06 30.39 -18.25
CA LEU A 122 -58.97 31.78 -17.78
C LEU A 122 -60.34 32.27 -17.27
N PRO A 123 -60.43 32.91 -16.10
CA PRO A 123 -61.56 33.74 -15.75
C PRO A 123 -61.51 35.12 -16.47
N PRO A 124 -62.67 35.77 -16.71
CA PRO A 124 -62.79 37.02 -17.46
C PRO A 124 -62.22 38.24 -16.69
N PRO A 125 -61.97 39.36 -17.38
CA PRO A 125 -61.32 40.53 -16.78
C PRO A 125 -62.34 41.39 -16.03
N GLU A 126 -62.08 41.67 -14.75
CA GLU A 126 -62.81 42.69 -14.01
C GLU A 126 -61.88 43.73 -13.35
N SER A 127 -62.18 44.97 -13.75
CA SER A 127 -62.01 46.29 -13.13
C SER A 127 -61.04 46.54 -11.96
N ILE A 128 -60.20 47.53 -12.23
CA ILE A 128 -59.53 48.51 -11.38
C ILE A 128 -60.25 48.76 -10.04
N HIS A 129 -59.61 48.43 -8.91
CA HIS A 129 -59.80 49.10 -7.61
C HIS A 129 -58.50 49.10 -6.76
N SER A 130 -58.33 50.19 -6.02
CA SER A 130 -57.15 50.74 -5.35
C SER A 130 -56.48 49.86 -4.26
N PRO A 131 -55.18 50.07 -3.93
CA PRO A 131 -54.46 49.22 -2.97
C PRO A 131 -54.85 49.50 -1.49
N PRO A 132 -54.99 48.46 -0.64
CA PRO A 132 -55.09 48.63 0.82
C PRO A 132 -53.71 48.83 1.49
N LYS A 133 -53.70 49.62 2.57
CA LYS A 133 -52.56 49.96 3.43
C LYS A 133 -51.81 48.73 3.97
N ALA A 134 -50.47 48.82 3.96
CA ALA A 134 -49.57 47.85 4.57
C ALA A 134 -49.76 47.71 6.09
N PRO A 135 -49.68 46.49 6.67
CA PRO A 135 -49.65 46.31 8.12
C PRO A 135 -48.32 46.79 8.74
N PRO A 136 -48.32 47.26 10.00
CA PRO A 136 -47.12 47.76 10.66
C PRO A 136 -46.08 46.66 10.90
N LYS A 137 -44.81 47.00 10.66
CA LYS A 137 -43.65 46.12 10.93
C LYS A 137 -43.63 45.68 12.41
N PRO A 138 -43.35 44.40 12.71
CA PRO A 138 -43.12 43.97 14.07
C PRO A 138 -41.85 44.65 14.65
N PRO A 139 -41.82 44.88 15.98
CA PRO A 139 -40.70 45.54 16.63
C PRO A 139 -39.40 44.77 16.42
N LYS A 140 -38.32 45.51 16.11
CA LYS A 140 -36.96 44.96 15.97
C LYS A 140 -36.60 44.23 17.26
N SER A 141 -36.25 42.96 17.13
CA SER A 141 -35.60 42.20 18.20
C SER A 141 -34.32 42.92 18.66
N PRO A 142 -33.94 42.79 19.94
CA PRO A 142 -32.69 43.37 20.44
C PRO A 142 -31.50 42.87 19.61
N PRO A 143 -30.48 43.71 19.32
CA PRO A 143 -29.32 43.24 18.59
C PRO A 143 -28.63 42.15 19.41
N LEU A 144 -28.46 40.96 18.82
CA LEU A 144 -27.56 39.96 19.40
C LEU A 144 -26.18 40.60 19.62
N PRO A 145 -25.46 40.26 20.70
CA PRO A 145 -24.11 40.78 20.94
C PRO A 145 -23.25 40.56 19.69
N GLN A 146 -22.75 41.64 19.08
CA GLN A 146 -21.85 41.51 17.94
C GLN A 146 -20.54 40.90 18.44
N LEU A 147 -20.32 39.63 18.10
CA LEU A 147 -19.07 38.94 18.37
C LEU A 147 -17.90 39.68 17.70
N THR A 148 -16.89 40.03 18.49
CA THR A 148 -15.65 40.67 18.04
C THR A 148 -14.57 39.61 17.78
N PHE A 149 -14.00 39.58 16.58
CA PHE A 149 -12.99 38.61 16.18
C PHE A 149 -11.63 39.28 16.05
N ALA A 150 -10.55 38.56 16.40
CA ALA A 150 -9.18 39.06 16.30
C ALA A 150 -8.74 39.37 14.85
N SER A 151 -9.38 38.75 13.85
CA SER A 151 -9.14 39.06 12.45
C SER A 151 -10.39 38.88 11.58
N PRO A 152 -10.45 39.54 10.41
CA PRO A 152 -11.49 39.28 9.41
C PRO A 152 -11.51 37.82 8.90
N LEU A 153 -10.34 37.17 8.85
CA LEU A 153 -10.22 35.76 8.42
C LEU A 153 -10.90 34.82 9.42
N LEU A 154 -10.70 35.04 10.72
CA LEU A 154 -11.37 34.30 11.78
C LEU A 154 -12.88 34.51 11.78
N LYS A 155 -13.32 35.75 11.53
CA LYS A 155 -14.76 36.07 11.37
C LYS A 155 -15.39 35.31 10.20
N LYS A 156 -14.67 35.15 9.08
CA LYS A 156 -15.13 34.40 7.89
C LYS A 156 -15.32 32.90 8.18
N VAL A 157 -14.40 32.28 8.93
CA VAL A 157 -14.46 30.83 9.23
C VAL A 157 -15.39 30.47 10.39
N TYR A 158 -15.68 31.40 11.30
CA TYR A 158 -16.58 31.14 12.43
C TYR A 158 -17.91 30.44 12.07
N PRO A 159 -18.72 30.90 11.10
CA PRO A 159 -19.95 30.21 10.73
C PRO A 159 -19.72 28.79 10.20
N VAL A 160 -18.59 28.53 9.54
CA VAL A 160 -18.18 27.20 9.07
C VAL A 160 -17.92 26.26 10.26
N LEU A 161 -17.17 26.73 11.25
CA LEU A 161 -16.89 25.97 12.48
C LEU A 161 -18.18 25.66 13.25
N GLN A 162 -19.09 26.63 13.36
CA GLN A 162 -20.37 26.43 14.04
C GLN A 162 -21.31 25.49 13.27
N ALA A 163 -21.28 25.52 11.95
CA ALA A 163 -22.03 24.56 11.13
C ALA A 163 -21.48 23.13 11.34
N PHE A 164 -20.16 22.96 11.31
CA PHE A 164 -19.52 21.67 11.58
C PHE A 164 -19.84 21.14 12.98
N LYS A 165 -19.77 22.00 14.01
CA LYS A 165 -20.14 21.63 15.38
C LYS A 165 -21.53 21.01 15.48
N LYS A 166 -22.49 21.46 14.66
CA LYS A 166 -23.86 20.92 14.63
C LYS A 166 -23.96 19.55 13.92
N LEU A 167 -22.97 19.16 13.11
CA LEU A 167 -22.95 17.88 12.41
C LEU A 167 -22.44 16.73 13.29
N VAL A 168 -21.67 17.05 14.33
CA VAL A 168 -21.14 16.07 15.28
C VAL A 168 -22.21 15.76 16.32
N GLU A 169 -22.72 14.53 16.30
CA GLU A 169 -23.75 14.05 17.23
C GLU A 169 -23.12 13.41 18.47
N VAL A 170 -21.96 12.75 18.29
CA VAL A 170 -21.20 12.13 19.38
C VAL A 170 -19.77 12.68 19.37
N ASP A 171 -19.40 13.29 20.49
CA ASP A 171 -18.07 13.82 20.78
C ASP A 171 -17.61 13.26 22.14
N PRO A 172 -17.02 12.04 22.17
CA PRO A 172 -16.74 11.34 23.42
C PRO A 172 -15.66 12.03 24.27
N LYS A 173 -14.80 12.85 23.66
CA LYS A 173 -13.76 13.62 24.35
C LYS A 173 -14.21 15.04 24.71
N ASN A 174 -15.47 15.37 24.42
CA ASN A 174 -16.09 16.68 24.68
C ASN A 174 -15.24 17.85 24.14
N ILE A 175 -14.59 17.67 22.99
CA ILE A 175 -13.71 18.67 22.36
C ILE A 175 -14.49 19.92 21.99
N LEU A 176 -15.65 19.75 21.36
CA LEU A 176 -16.48 20.81 20.79
C LEU A 176 -17.20 21.67 21.85
N ALA A 177 -17.21 21.26 23.12
CA ALA A 177 -17.62 22.14 24.21
C ALA A 177 -16.74 23.41 24.30
N SER A 178 -15.47 23.31 23.89
CA SER A 178 -14.55 24.45 23.85
C SER A 178 -14.84 25.43 22.69
N TRP A 179 -15.64 25.02 21.71
CA TRP A 179 -15.96 25.81 20.53
C TRP A 179 -17.12 26.78 20.82
N ASN A 180 -16.86 27.78 21.67
CA ASN A 180 -17.84 28.80 22.03
C ASN A 180 -17.21 30.20 22.06
N GLY A 181 -17.94 31.20 21.57
CA GLY A 181 -17.49 32.59 21.47
C GLY A 181 -16.57 32.85 20.27
N SER A 182 -16.01 34.06 20.19
CA SER A 182 -15.20 34.51 19.05
C SER A 182 -13.72 34.21 19.13
N ASP A 183 -13.23 33.73 20.29
CA ASP A 183 -11.83 33.37 20.52
C ASP A 183 -11.52 31.97 19.98
N ILE A 184 -11.49 31.87 18.64
CA ILE A 184 -11.21 30.61 17.93
C ILE A 184 -9.83 30.08 18.30
N CYS A 185 -8.81 30.93 18.24
CA CYS A 185 -7.42 30.50 18.37
C CYS A 185 -6.99 30.21 19.81
N GLY A 186 -7.60 30.86 20.80
CA GLY A 186 -7.27 30.66 22.21
C GLY A 186 -8.06 29.54 22.87
N LYS A 187 -9.30 29.27 22.41
CA LYS A 187 -10.20 28.33 23.09
C LYS A 187 -10.52 27.06 22.31
N TYR A 188 -10.56 27.09 20.98
CA TYR A 188 -11.10 25.96 20.22
C TYR A 188 -10.07 24.83 20.17
N ARG A 189 -10.29 23.81 20.98
CA ARG A 189 -9.42 22.62 20.99
C ARG A 189 -9.47 21.94 19.62
N GLY A 190 -8.29 21.54 19.14
CA GLY A 190 -8.10 20.95 17.81
C GLY A 190 -7.95 21.95 16.67
N LEU A 191 -7.92 23.27 16.95
CA LEU A 191 -7.59 24.29 15.95
C LEU A 191 -6.32 25.02 16.37
N GLU A 192 -5.42 25.22 15.42
CA GLU A 192 -4.19 25.98 15.60
C GLU A 192 -4.16 27.14 14.60
N CYS A 193 -3.72 28.30 15.07
CA CYS A 193 -3.70 29.51 14.28
C CYS A 193 -2.29 30.06 14.09
N ALA A 194 -2.05 30.67 12.94
CA ALA A 194 -0.82 31.38 12.64
C ALA A 194 -1.10 32.73 11.96
N ILE A 195 -0.08 33.57 11.84
CA ILE A 195 -0.17 34.79 11.05
C ILE A 195 -0.21 34.42 9.57
N PHE A 196 -1.23 34.91 8.86
CA PHE A 196 -1.40 34.65 7.44
C PHE A 196 -0.31 35.38 6.62
N PRO A 197 0.39 34.69 5.70
CA PRO A 197 1.53 35.25 4.97
C PRO A 197 1.23 36.59 4.29
N GLY A 198 2.17 37.54 4.40
CA GLY A 198 2.02 38.88 3.82
C GLY A 198 1.02 39.79 4.52
N THR A 199 0.48 39.38 5.69
CA THR A 199 -0.48 40.18 6.45
C THR A 199 -0.15 40.17 7.95
N LYS A 200 -0.87 41.00 8.72
CA LYS A 200 -0.86 40.97 10.19
C LYS A 200 -2.01 40.14 10.78
N TYR A 201 -2.81 39.50 9.93
CA TYR A 201 -4.04 38.83 10.36
C TYR A 201 -3.77 37.40 10.78
N GLN A 202 -4.27 37.02 11.96
CA GLN A 202 -4.27 35.63 12.40
C GLN A 202 -5.34 34.83 11.64
N ALA A 203 -5.04 33.59 11.27
CA ALA A 203 -5.95 32.69 10.58
C ALA A 203 -5.83 31.27 11.13
N VAL A 204 -6.85 30.44 10.93
CA VAL A 204 -6.77 29.00 11.23
C VAL A 204 -5.80 28.38 10.21
N ALA A 205 -4.66 27.92 10.72
CA ALA A 205 -3.58 27.36 9.91
C ALA A 205 -3.57 25.83 9.94
N SER A 206 -4.06 25.23 11.03
CA SER A 206 -4.04 23.79 11.23
C SER A 206 -5.30 23.30 11.95
N VAL A 207 -5.78 22.12 11.54
CA VAL A 207 -6.93 21.42 12.13
C VAL A 207 -6.47 20.03 12.57
N GLN A 208 -6.53 19.77 13.87
CA GLN A 208 -5.98 18.59 14.54
C GLN A 208 -7.10 17.79 15.21
N PHE A 209 -7.72 16.88 14.46
CA PHE A 209 -8.84 16.04 14.90
C PHE A 209 -8.45 14.59 15.20
N ASN A 210 -7.16 14.28 15.26
CA ASN A 210 -6.66 12.92 15.43
C ASN A 210 -7.21 12.25 16.71
N GLY A 211 -7.84 11.10 16.53
CA GLY A 211 -8.35 10.26 17.60
C GLY A 211 -9.49 10.89 18.40
N PHE A 212 -10.17 11.91 17.89
CA PHE A 212 -11.34 12.49 18.57
C PHE A 212 -12.57 11.58 18.55
N ASN A 213 -12.60 10.62 17.62
CA ASN A 213 -13.71 9.69 17.45
C ASN A 213 -15.06 10.41 17.28
N PHE A 214 -15.06 11.54 16.56
CA PHE A 214 -16.29 12.22 16.20
C PHE A 214 -17.19 11.30 15.38
N SER A 215 -18.48 11.32 15.67
CA SER A 215 -19.46 10.60 14.86
C SER A 215 -20.78 11.35 14.74
N GLY A 216 -21.52 11.04 13.68
CA GLY A 216 -22.84 11.59 13.42
C GLY A 216 -23.36 11.08 12.08
N LYS A 217 -24.68 10.97 11.94
CA LYS A 217 -25.31 10.41 10.73
C LYS A 217 -24.98 11.19 9.45
N LYS A 218 -24.66 12.48 9.58
CA LYS A 218 -24.35 13.41 8.48
C LYS A 218 -22.97 14.05 8.63
N LEU A 219 -22.07 13.43 9.39
CA LEU A 219 -20.74 13.97 9.66
C LEU A 219 -19.85 13.87 8.41
N ARG A 220 -19.97 14.85 7.53
CA ARG A 220 -19.21 14.97 6.27
C ARG A 220 -18.24 16.14 6.36
N LEU A 221 -17.17 16.08 5.57
CA LEU A 221 -16.20 17.17 5.44
C LEU A 221 -16.59 18.21 4.38
N ASP A 222 -17.62 17.93 3.58
CA ASP A 222 -18.22 18.87 2.63
C ASP A 222 -18.78 20.10 3.36
N ASN A 223 -18.50 21.29 2.82
CA ASN A 223 -18.79 22.60 3.43
C ASN A 223 -18.04 22.87 4.73
N PHE A 224 -17.01 22.08 5.04
CA PHE A 224 -16.09 22.32 6.13
C PHE A 224 -14.68 22.53 5.59
N LEU A 225 -14.00 21.46 5.20
CA LEU A 225 -12.60 21.52 4.76
C LEU A 225 -12.42 22.43 3.53
N ASP A 226 -13.32 22.37 2.55
CA ASP A 226 -13.27 23.21 1.34
C ASP A 226 -13.49 24.71 1.61
N LYS A 227 -13.95 25.08 2.82
CA LYS A 227 -14.17 26.48 3.22
C LYS A 227 -13.04 27.06 4.06
N LEU A 228 -12.06 26.26 4.44
CA LEU A 228 -10.92 26.68 5.25
C LEU A 228 -9.71 27.02 4.36
N GLU A 229 -9.86 28.07 3.53
CA GLU A 229 -8.88 28.49 2.50
C GLU A 229 -7.45 28.76 3.04
N THR A 230 -7.31 29.04 4.33
CA THR A 230 -6.03 29.35 4.99
C THR A 230 -5.35 28.14 5.61
N VAL A 231 -5.98 26.96 5.59
CA VAL A 231 -5.45 25.76 6.25
C VAL A 231 -4.28 25.20 5.45
N THR A 232 -3.24 24.84 6.21
CA THR A 232 -2.00 24.22 5.74
C THR A 232 -1.92 22.76 6.14
N ILE A 233 -2.42 22.42 7.33
CA ILE A 233 -2.38 21.06 7.89
C ILE A 233 -3.79 20.67 8.28
N PHE A 234 -4.26 19.54 7.76
CA PHE A 234 -5.53 18.96 8.16
C PHE A 234 -5.33 17.50 8.54
N HIS A 235 -5.35 17.22 9.83
CA HIS A 235 -5.27 15.86 10.34
C HIS A 235 -6.58 15.46 11.01
N ALA A 236 -7.16 14.36 10.56
CA ALA A 236 -8.45 13.87 11.01
C ALA A 236 -8.48 12.35 11.19
N ASN A 237 -7.32 11.77 11.53
CA ASN A 237 -7.17 10.33 11.74
C ASN A 237 -8.14 9.82 12.82
N SER A 238 -8.66 8.59 12.64
CA SER A 238 -9.45 7.88 13.65
C SER A 238 -10.71 8.65 14.08
N ASN A 239 -11.55 8.96 13.10
CA ASN A 239 -12.89 9.52 13.28
C ASN A 239 -13.91 8.70 12.46
N ASN A 240 -15.17 9.14 12.45
CA ASN A 240 -16.22 8.50 11.66
C ASN A 240 -16.72 9.42 10.54
N PHE A 241 -15.84 10.17 9.89
CA PHE A 241 -16.22 11.03 8.77
C PHE A 241 -16.78 10.20 7.60
N LEU A 242 -17.90 10.64 7.05
CA LEU A 242 -18.65 10.00 5.99
C LEU A 242 -18.51 10.77 4.66
N GLY A 243 -18.84 10.07 3.57
CA GLY A 243 -18.91 10.66 2.24
C GLY A 243 -17.55 10.74 1.54
N SER A 244 -17.49 11.54 0.48
CA SER A 244 -16.26 11.76 -0.29
C SER A 244 -15.39 12.84 0.35
N VAL A 245 -14.11 12.84 0.01
CA VAL A 245 -13.23 13.98 0.30
C VAL A 245 -13.74 15.20 -0.49
N PRO A 246 -13.95 16.35 0.17
CA PRO A 246 -14.42 17.55 -0.51
C PRO A 246 -13.34 18.11 -1.45
N LYS A 247 -13.74 19.01 -2.35
CA LYS A 247 -12.80 19.59 -3.32
C LYS A 247 -11.76 20.44 -2.60
N VAL A 248 -10.53 19.96 -2.54
CA VAL A 248 -9.39 20.69 -1.93
C VAL A 248 -8.68 21.62 -2.92
N SER A 249 -9.22 21.80 -4.12
CA SER A 249 -8.60 22.60 -5.19
C SER A 249 -8.42 24.08 -4.87
N ASN A 250 -9.11 24.58 -3.84
CA ASN A 250 -9.04 25.98 -3.42
C ASN A 250 -8.13 26.17 -2.20
N LEU A 251 -7.54 25.09 -1.68
CA LEU A 251 -6.67 25.11 -0.50
C LEU A 251 -5.21 25.25 -0.94
N ASN A 252 -4.86 26.46 -1.40
CA ASN A 252 -3.57 26.73 -2.04
C ASN A 252 -2.34 26.54 -1.11
N TYR A 253 -2.57 26.56 0.20
CA TYR A 253 -1.53 26.40 1.21
C TYR A 253 -1.50 25.01 1.85
N LEU A 254 -2.36 24.09 1.39
CA LEU A 254 -2.45 22.74 1.94
C LEU A 254 -1.13 21.99 1.71
N PHE A 255 -0.49 21.65 2.82
CA PHE A 255 0.80 20.98 2.92
C PHE A 255 0.64 19.53 3.36
N GLU A 256 -0.24 19.27 4.34
CA GLU A 256 -0.53 17.93 4.84
C GLU A 256 -2.03 17.66 4.91
N LEU A 257 -2.43 16.49 4.39
CA LEU A 257 -3.79 15.98 4.48
C LEU A 257 -3.77 14.55 5.00
N ASP A 258 -4.20 14.37 6.25
CA ASP A 258 -4.42 13.06 6.86
C ASP A 258 -5.92 12.86 7.13
N LEU A 259 -6.53 11.94 6.36
CA LEU A 259 -7.92 11.52 6.51
C LEU A 259 -8.01 10.02 6.84
N SER A 260 -6.93 9.44 7.36
CA SER A 260 -6.83 8.01 7.58
C SER A 260 -7.80 7.49 8.65
N ASN A 261 -8.15 6.21 8.59
CA ASN A 261 -9.05 5.55 9.55
C ASN A 261 -10.37 6.31 9.75
N ASN A 262 -11.14 6.40 8.67
CA ASN A 262 -12.46 7.03 8.63
C ASN A 262 -13.44 6.12 7.85
N LYS A 263 -14.65 6.63 7.60
CA LYS A 263 -15.69 5.96 6.80
C LYS A 263 -15.88 6.67 5.46
N LEU A 264 -14.80 7.23 4.90
CA LEU A 264 -14.86 7.95 3.63
C LEU A 264 -15.04 6.95 2.48
N THR A 265 -15.84 7.37 1.51
CA THR A 265 -16.28 6.58 0.35
C THR A 265 -16.03 7.35 -0.95
N GLY A 266 -16.32 6.72 -2.10
CA GLY A 266 -16.18 7.34 -3.42
C GLY A 266 -14.82 7.08 -4.07
N GLU A 267 -14.51 7.82 -5.12
CA GLU A 267 -13.25 7.67 -5.85
C GLU A 267 -12.08 8.41 -5.17
N PHE A 268 -10.85 8.12 -5.63
CA PHE A 268 -9.67 8.88 -5.22
C PHE A 268 -9.87 10.39 -5.51
N PRO A 269 -9.54 11.29 -4.57
CA PRO A 269 -9.88 12.71 -4.69
C PRO A 269 -8.99 13.45 -5.68
N ALA A 270 -9.33 13.39 -6.98
CA ALA A 270 -8.54 14.02 -8.05
C ALA A 270 -8.30 15.54 -7.86
N SER A 271 -9.08 16.22 -7.00
CA SER A 271 -8.82 17.62 -6.64
C SER A 271 -7.47 17.86 -5.96
N VAL A 272 -6.85 16.84 -5.34
CA VAL A 272 -5.50 16.94 -4.75
C VAL A 272 -4.43 17.25 -5.80
N LEU A 273 -4.69 16.95 -7.09
CA LEU A 273 -3.78 17.29 -8.19
C LEU A 273 -3.57 18.81 -8.34
N LYS A 274 -4.46 19.63 -7.78
CA LYS A 274 -4.35 21.10 -7.78
C LYS A 274 -3.69 21.65 -6.52
N ALA A 275 -3.47 20.83 -5.49
CA ALA A 275 -2.79 21.24 -4.26
C ALA A 275 -1.28 21.14 -4.48
N THR A 276 -0.68 22.17 -5.10
CA THR A 276 0.72 22.14 -5.56
C THR A 276 1.76 22.12 -4.44
N ASN A 277 1.37 22.47 -3.22
CA ASN A 277 2.23 22.48 -2.04
C ASN A 277 2.07 21.22 -1.16
N LEU A 278 1.20 20.28 -1.57
CA LEU A 278 0.92 19.08 -0.80
C LEU A 278 2.13 18.14 -0.84
N THR A 279 2.65 17.77 0.34
CA THR A 279 3.78 16.84 0.50
C THR A 279 3.37 15.56 1.21
N PHE A 280 2.32 15.61 2.03
CA PHE A 280 1.82 14.46 2.80
C PHE A 280 0.35 14.18 2.49
N LEU A 281 0.07 12.98 1.95
CA LEU A 281 -1.28 12.52 1.69
C LEU A 281 -1.52 11.12 2.29
N ASP A 282 -2.34 11.08 3.35
CA ASP A 282 -2.78 9.84 3.99
C ASP A 282 -4.29 9.64 3.89
N LEU A 283 -4.68 8.62 3.14
CA LEU A 283 -6.07 8.20 2.89
C LEU A 283 -6.33 6.76 3.34
N ARG A 284 -5.43 6.19 4.16
CA ARG A 284 -5.48 4.76 4.54
C ARG A 284 -6.72 4.42 5.35
N PHE A 285 -7.10 3.14 5.36
CA PHE A 285 -8.21 2.64 6.17
C PHE A 285 -9.50 3.43 5.94
N ASN A 286 -9.91 3.48 4.67
CA ASN A 286 -11.18 4.03 4.23
C ASN A 286 -11.81 3.03 3.25
N THR A 287 -12.80 3.45 2.47
CA THR A 287 -13.46 2.59 1.49
C THR A 287 -13.37 3.14 0.06
N PHE A 288 -12.33 3.91 -0.24
CA PHE A 288 -12.13 4.50 -1.57
C PHE A 288 -12.08 3.42 -2.65
N SER A 289 -12.76 3.66 -3.77
CA SER A 289 -12.88 2.73 -4.89
C SER A 289 -12.41 3.35 -6.20
N GLY A 290 -12.43 2.59 -7.29
CA GLY A 290 -12.00 3.09 -8.60
C GLY A 290 -10.49 3.19 -8.71
N SER A 291 -10.01 4.10 -9.55
CA SER A 291 -8.58 4.21 -9.90
C SER A 291 -7.91 5.44 -9.30
N VAL A 292 -6.59 5.37 -9.13
CA VAL A 292 -5.76 6.53 -8.79
C VAL A 292 -5.32 7.22 -10.09
N PRO A 293 -5.65 8.51 -10.29
CA PRO A 293 -5.20 9.22 -11.49
C PRO A 293 -3.68 9.16 -11.64
N ARG A 294 -3.19 8.80 -12.83
CA ARG A 294 -1.74 8.68 -13.09
C ARG A 294 -0.95 9.96 -12.79
N GLN A 295 -1.61 11.12 -12.82
CA GLN A 295 -1.03 12.41 -12.52
C GLN A 295 -0.60 12.55 -11.05
N VAL A 296 -1.17 11.75 -10.13
CA VAL A 296 -0.77 11.74 -8.70
C VAL A 296 0.70 11.35 -8.56
N PHE A 297 1.19 10.48 -9.44
CA PHE A 297 2.57 10.01 -9.45
C PHE A 297 3.56 11.03 -10.03
N ASN A 298 3.08 12.20 -10.46
CA ASN A 298 3.93 13.33 -10.85
C ASN A 298 3.94 14.44 -9.80
N LEU A 299 3.21 14.27 -8.68
CA LEU A 299 3.23 15.22 -7.58
C LEU A 299 4.53 15.08 -6.79
N ASP A 300 4.99 16.21 -6.24
CA ASP A 300 6.14 16.25 -5.34
C ASP A 300 5.71 15.91 -3.91
N LEU A 301 5.44 14.62 -3.68
CA LEU A 301 5.00 14.09 -2.39
C LEU A 301 6.17 13.43 -1.67
N ASP A 302 6.26 13.61 -0.36
CA ASP A 302 7.14 12.84 0.52
C ASP A 302 6.47 11.52 0.94
N VAL A 303 5.14 11.57 1.16
CA VAL A 303 4.35 10.44 1.66
C VAL A 303 3.06 10.28 0.85
N LEU A 304 2.86 9.08 0.31
CA LEU A 304 1.59 8.68 -0.31
C LEU A 304 1.09 7.37 0.29
N PHE A 305 0.06 7.49 1.11
CA PHE A 305 -0.49 6.44 1.93
C PHE A 305 -1.94 6.15 1.52
N ILE A 306 -2.17 5.05 0.78
CA ILE A 306 -3.51 4.68 0.27
C ILE A 306 -3.92 3.23 0.54
N ASN A 307 -3.18 2.53 1.41
CA ASN A 307 -3.49 1.15 1.79
C ASN A 307 -4.84 0.98 2.50
N ASN A 308 -5.35 -0.25 2.49
CA ASN A 308 -6.62 -0.63 3.12
C ASN A 308 -7.79 0.18 2.58
N ASN A 309 -7.98 0.08 1.26
CA ASN A 309 -9.09 0.65 0.50
C ASN A 309 -9.59 -0.39 -0.53
N ASN A 310 -10.51 0.01 -1.40
CA ASN A 310 -11.07 -0.80 -2.48
C ASN A 310 -10.57 -0.35 -3.86
N LEU A 311 -9.35 0.19 -3.95
CA LEU A 311 -8.80 0.73 -5.20
C LEU A 311 -8.48 -0.39 -6.19
N VAL A 312 -8.85 -0.20 -7.45
CA VAL A 312 -8.69 -1.16 -8.56
C VAL A 312 -8.00 -0.45 -9.71
N GLN A 313 -6.76 -0.85 -10.02
CA GLN A 313 -6.01 -0.31 -11.15
C GLN A 313 -4.80 -1.19 -11.47
N LYS A 314 -4.27 -1.06 -12.68
CA LYS A 314 -2.87 -1.46 -12.93
C LYS A 314 -1.92 -0.39 -12.38
N LEU A 315 -0.79 -0.79 -11.82
CA LEU A 315 0.28 0.16 -11.47
C LEU A 315 0.70 0.95 -12.74
N PRO A 316 0.70 2.29 -12.71
CA PRO A 316 0.93 3.07 -13.91
C PRO A 316 2.42 3.10 -14.28
N HIS A 317 2.71 3.17 -15.58
CA HIS A 317 4.09 3.18 -16.07
C HIS A 317 4.93 4.37 -15.57
N ASN A 318 4.29 5.48 -15.17
CA ASN A 318 4.97 6.65 -14.57
C ASN A 318 5.10 6.55 -13.03
N LEU A 319 4.94 5.36 -12.43
CA LEU A 319 5.21 5.13 -11.00
C LEU A 319 6.59 5.70 -10.57
N GLY A 320 7.59 5.57 -11.45
CA GLY A 320 8.93 6.11 -11.24
C GLY A 320 9.08 7.62 -11.17
N SER A 321 8.03 8.38 -11.52
CA SER A 321 8.06 9.85 -11.52
C SER A 321 7.83 10.44 -10.14
N ILE A 322 7.30 9.66 -9.18
CA ILE A 322 7.00 10.14 -7.84
C ILE A 322 8.30 10.39 -7.07
N THR A 323 8.32 11.40 -6.20
CA THR A 323 9.47 11.73 -5.34
C THR A 323 9.37 11.13 -3.94
N ALA A 324 8.29 10.38 -3.66
CA ALA A 324 7.95 9.86 -2.35
C ALA A 324 9.06 9.03 -1.69
N LEU A 325 9.23 9.27 -0.40
CA LEU A 325 10.05 8.49 0.51
C LEU A 325 9.30 7.25 0.98
N TYR A 326 8.00 7.41 1.27
CA TYR A 326 7.15 6.34 1.80
C TYR A 326 5.93 6.16 0.91
N LEU A 327 5.77 4.94 0.40
CA LEU A 327 4.76 4.63 -0.59
C LEU A 327 4.06 3.32 -0.26
N THR A 328 2.75 3.35 -0.05
CA THR A 328 1.99 2.12 0.28
C THR A 328 0.68 2.02 -0.47
N PHE A 329 0.58 0.92 -1.20
CA PHE A 329 -0.61 0.47 -1.94
C PHE A 329 -1.22 -0.79 -1.31
N ALA A 330 -0.72 -1.21 -0.16
CA ALA A 330 -1.06 -2.47 0.46
C ALA A 330 -2.59 -2.67 0.65
N ASN A 331 -3.06 -3.91 0.69
CA ASN A 331 -4.46 -4.23 0.98
C ASN A 331 -5.45 -3.48 0.06
N ASN A 332 -5.28 -3.63 -1.24
CA ASN A 332 -6.15 -3.09 -2.29
C ASN A 332 -6.36 -4.17 -3.37
N ARG A 333 -6.79 -3.76 -4.57
CA ARG A 333 -7.00 -4.65 -5.73
C ARG A 333 -6.16 -4.19 -6.93
N PHE A 334 -4.92 -3.75 -6.69
CA PHE A 334 -4.01 -3.43 -7.78
C PHE A 334 -3.62 -4.68 -8.57
N THR A 335 -3.55 -4.57 -9.89
CA THR A 335 -3.32 -5.69 -10.82
C THR A 335 -2.15 -5.42 -11.76
N GLY A 336 -1.74 -6.43 -12.53
CA GLY A 336 -0.68 -6.31 -13.52
C GLY A 336 0.72 -6.24 -12.92
N PRO A 337 1.75 -6.00 -13.74
CA PRO A 337 3.14 -6.00 -13.31
C PRO A 337 3.55 -4.74 -12.56
N ILE A 338 4.53 -4.90 -11.67
CA ILE A 338 5.29 -3.77 -11.13
C ILE A 338 6.10 -3.16 -12.29
N PRO A 339 5.87 -1.88 -12.63
CA PRO A 339 6.52 -1.27 -13.78
C PRO A 339 8.01 -1.07 -13.53
N ALA A 340 8.82 -1.25 -14.56
CA ALA A 340 10.28 -1.05 -14.50
C ALA A 340 10.70 0.36 -14.07
N SER A 341 9.81 1.35 -14.21
CA SER A 341 10.05 2.73 -13.76
C SER A 341 10.21 2.84 -12.25
N ILE A 342 9.80 1.85 -11.44
CA ILE A 342 10.02 1.85 -9.99
C ILE A 342 11.49 2.14 -9.62
N GLY A 343 12.44 1.68 -10.43
CA GLY A 343 13.87 1.95 -10.20
C GLY A 343 14.31 3.39 -10.44
N ASN A 344 13.41 4.28 -10.86
CA ASN A 344 13.67 5.71 -11.06
C ASN A 344 13.25 6.57 -9.85
N ILE A 345 12.57 6.00 -8.85
CA ILE A 345 12.14 6.74 -7.66
C ILE A 345 13.38 7.07 -6.83
N LYS A 346 13.74 8.37 -6.76
CA LYS A 346 15.04 8.81 -6.25
C LYS A 346 15.23 8.65 -4.75
N TYR A 347 14.16 8.83 -3.97
CA TYR A 347 14.24 8.98 -2.52
C TYR A 347 13.53 7.88 -1.74
N LEU A 348 13.05 6.84 -2.44
CA LEU A 348 12.25 5.78 -1.84
C LEU A 348 13.02 5.08 -0.71
N GLN A 349 12.43 5.10 0.48
CA GLN A 349 12.92 4.38 1.65
C GLN A 349 12.08 3.14 1.91
N GLU A 350 10.76 3.25 1.76
CA GLU A 350 9.85 2.14 2.04
C GLU A 350 8.76 2.06 0.97
N VAL A 351 8.56 0.84 0.46
CA VAL A 351 7.47 0.57 -0.48
C VAL A 351 6.74 -0.71 -0.15
N LEU A 352 5.42 -0.59 -0.02
CA LEU A 352 4.54 -1.68 0.41
C LEU A 352 3.44 -1.92 -0.64
N PHE A 353 3.51 -3.06 -1.31
CA PHE A 353 2.54 -3.55 -2.29
C PHE A 353 1.77 -4.78 -1.80
N LEU A 354 1.97 -5.21 -0.55
CA LEU A 354 1.43 -6.47 -0.06
C LEU A 354 -0.09 -6.57 -0.16
N ASN A 355 -0.59 -7.80 -0.29
CA ASN A 355 -2.02 -8.11 -0.34
C ASN A 355 -2.75 -7.32 -1.46
N ASN A 356 -2.31 -7.57 -2.68
CA ASN A 356 -2.90 -7.07 -3.92
C ASN A 356 -3.05 -8.24 -4.91
N GLN A 357 -3.37 -7.93 -6.17
CA GLN A 357 -3.51 -8.89 -7.27
C GLN A 357 -2.43 -8.65 -8.34
N LEU A 358 -1.25 -8.20 -7.93
CA LEU A 358 -0.13 -7.94 -8.86
C LEU A 358 0.35 -9.24 -9.49
N THR A 359 0.77 -9.18 -10.75
CA THR A 359 1.16 -10.34 -11.56
C THR A 359 2.45 -10.09 -12.34
N GLY A 360 2.99 -11.11 -12.99
CA GLY A 360 4.21 -10.98 -13.80
C GLY A 360 5.49 -10.98 -12.97
N CYS A 361 6.62 -10.70 -13.62
CA CYS A 361 7.93 -10.83 -13.01
C CYS A 361 8.45 -9.52 -12.42
N LEU A 362 9.26 -9.62 -11.36
CA LEU A 362 9.94 -8.47 -10.76
C LEU A 362 10.93 -7.86 -11.76
N PRO A 363 10.88 -6.54 -12.02
CA PRO A 363 11.85 -5.88 -12.88
C PRO A 363 13.21 -5.75 -12.17
N TYR A 364 14.31 -6.02 -12.89
CA TYR A 364 15.67 -5.87 -12.34
C TYR A 364 15.97 -4.42 -11.88
N GLN A 365 15.24 -3.43 -12.41
CA GLN A 365 15.35 -2.03 -12.03
C GLN A 365 15.09 -1.77 -10.54
N ILE A 366 14.40 -2.67 -9.83
CA ILE A 366 14.27 -2.59 -8.36
C ILE A 366 15.64 -2.49 -7.69
N GLY A 367 16.66 -3.18 -8.21
CA GLY A 367 18.04 -3.09 -7.71
C GLY A 367 18.70 -1.71 -7.81
N LYS A 368 18.03 -0.71 -8.40
CA LYS A 368 18.48 0.70 -8.39
C LYS A 368 18.00 1.48 -7.16
N LEU A 369 17.11 0.91 -6.34
CA LEU A 369 16.57 1.52 -5.13
C LEU A 369 17.57 1.49 -3.98
N ASN A 370 18.68 2.20 -4.11
CA ASN A 370 19.82 2.19 -3.18
C ASN A 370 19.54 2.80 -1.79
N ARG A 371 18.41 3.49 -1.62
CA ARG A 371 17.95 4.06 -0.34
C ARG A 371 16.86 3.23 0.33
N ALA A 372 16.32 2.23 -0.36
CA ALA A 372 15.21 1.45 0.17
C ALA A 372 15.68 0.55 1.31
N THR A 373 14.93 0.60 2.40
CA THR A 373 15.10 -0.21 3.61
C THR A 373 14.01 -1.26 3.77
N VAL A 374 12.82 -1.00 3.21
CA VAL A 374 11.68 -1.92 3.23
C VAL A 374 11.10 -2.09 1.83
N PHE A 375 10.99 -3.33 1.38
CA PHE A 375 10.28 -3.70 0.16
C PHE A 375 9.40 -4.92 0.43
N ASP A 376 8.08 -4.72 0.41
CA ASP A 376 7.11 -5.78 0.67
C ASP A 376 6.15 -5.94 -0.52
N VAL A 377 6.18 -7.11 -1.16
CA VAL A 377 5.24 -7.52 -2.23
C VAL A 377 4.51 -8.81 -1.86
N GLY A 378 4.48 -9.17 -0.58
CA GLY A 378 3.89 -10.41 -0.11
C GLY A 378 2.40 -10.52 -0.45
N TYR A 379 1.85 -11.73 -0.50
CA TYR A 379 0.43 -11.95 -0.81
C TYR A 379 0.01 -11.31 -2.15
N ASN A 380 0.67 -11.71 -3.23
CA ASN A 380 0.34 -11.31 -4.60
C ASN A 380 0.40 -12.54 -5.53
N ASN A 381 0.22 -12.32 -6.84
CA ASN A 381 0.36 -13.34 -7.88
C ASN A 381 1.62 -13.10 -8.74
N LEU A 382 2.68 -12.51 -8.17
CA LEU A 382 3.96 -12.28 -8.86
C LEU A 382 4.67 -13.61 -9.11
N THR A 383 5.45 -13.69 -10.18
CA THR A 383 6.13 -14.92 -10.60
C THR A 383 7.55 -14.64 -11.13
N GLY A 384 8.26 -15.67 -11.58
CA GLY A 384 9.62 -15.56 -12.09
C GLY A 384 10.70 -15.79 -11.03
N PRO A 385 11.98 -15.75 -11.44
CA PRO A 385 13.11 -15.76 -10.50
C PRO A 385 13.31 -14.38 -9.84
N ILE A 386 14.03 -14.37 -8.72
CA ILE A 386 14.51 -13.13 -8.11
C ILE A 386 15.63 -12.54 -9.01
N PRO A 387 15.54 -11.28 -9.45
CA PRO A 387 16.61 -10.65 -10.21
C PRO A 387 17.90 -10.51 -9.38
N TYR A 388 19.06 -10.81 -9.98
CA TYR A 388 20.37 -10.69 -9.33
C TYR A 388 20.69 -9.24 -8.92
N SER A 389 20.08 -8.26 -9.58
CA SER A 389 20.18 -6.85 -9.21
C SER A 389 19.71 -6.55 -7.77
N PHE A 390 18.92 -7.43 -7.14
CA PHE A 390 18.50 -7.24 -5.75
C PHE A 390 19.70 -7.24 -4.80
N GLY A 391 20.80 -7.89 -5.16
CA GLY A 391 22.07 -7.80 -4.43
C GLY A 391 22.68 -6.39 -4.36
N CYS A 392 22.15 -5.42 -5.13
CA CYS A 392 22.54 -4.01 -5.08
C CYS A 392 21.76 -3.18 -4.05
N LEU A 393 20.81 -3.77 -3.32
CA LEU A 393 19.97 -3.08 -2.34
C LEU A 393 20.70 -2.96 -0.99
N ASP A 394 21.81 -2.22 -0.95
CA ASP A 394 22.75 -2.17 0.18
C ASP A 394 22.19 -1.61 1.51
N LYS A 395 21.00 -0.99 1.47
CA LYS A 395 20.30 -0.47 2.65
C LYS A 395 19.06 -1.29 3.03
N MET A 396 18.77 -2.38 2.30
CA MET A 396 17.58 -3.19 2.53
C MET A 396 17.66 -3.91 3.87
N GLU A 397 16.69 -3.65 4.73
CA GLU A 397 16.56 -4.30 6.03
C GLU A 397 15.46 -5.37 6.02
N GLN A 398 14.36 -5.09 5.32
CA GLN A 398 13.19 -5.96 5.27
C GLN A 398 12.76 -6.19 3.82
N LEU A 399 12.97 -7.40 3.32
CA LEU A 399 12.58 -7.83 1.99
C LEU A 399 11.57 -8.98 2.10
N ASN A 400 10.31 -8.70 1.79
CA ASN A 400 9.24 -9.68 1.88
C ASN A 400 8.66 -10.00 0.49
N LEU A 401 8.92 -11.21 0.03
CA LEU A 401 8.43 -11.78 -1.23
C LEU A 401 7.47 -12.96 -0.99
N ALA A 402 7.04 -13.17 0.25
CA ALA A 402 6.29 -14.36 0.64
C ALA A 402 4.92 -14.47 -0.04
N ARG A 403 4.38 -15.68 -0.16
CA ARG A 403 3.04 -15.95 -0.71
C ARG A 403 2.84 -15.32 -2.08
N ASN A 404 3.68 -15.78 -3.01
CA ASN A 404 3.66 -15.45 -4.43
C ASN A 404 3.88 -16.74 -5.23
N LYS A 405 4.23 -16.61 -6.51
CA LYS A 405 4.54 -17.70 -7.43
C LYS A 405 5.99 -17.60 -7.93
N PHE A 406 6.91 -17.11 -7.10
CA PHE A 406 8.33 -17.03 -7.46
C PHE A 406 8.97 -18.42 -7.51
N PHE A 407 9.94 -18.63 -8.40
CA PHE A 407 10.54 -19.94 -8.63
C PHE A 407 12.01 -19.86 -9.05
N GLY A 408 12.67 -21.01 -9.11
CA GLY A 408 14.07 -21.15 -9.47
C GLY A 408 15.00 -21.10 -8.26
N THR A 409 16.28 -20.82 -8.50
CA THR A 409 17.32 -20.73 -7.47
C THR A 409 17.29 -19.36 -6.79
N ILE A 410 17.39 -19.33 -5.46
CA ILE A 410 17.57 -18.09 -4.70
C ILE A 410 19.00 -17.57 -4.97
N PRO A 411 19.19 -16.36 -5.53
CA PRO A 411 20.52 -15.85 -5.84
C PRO A 411 21.33 -15.55 -4.57
N GLU A 412 22.53 -16.14 -4.45
CA GLU A 412 23.40 -15.97 -3.27
C GLU A 412 23.72 -14.50 -2.98
N ILE A 413 23.89 -13.68 -4.02
CA ILE A 413 24.16 -12.24 -3.92
C ILE A 413 23.07 -11.47 -3.15
N VAL A 414 21.83 -11.97 -3.11
CA VAL A 414 20.74 -11.37 -2.32
C VAL A 414 20.94 -11.67 -0.83
N CYS A 415 21.47 -12.83 -0.50
CA CYS A 415 21.77 -13.23 0.87
C CYS A 415 23.11 -12.66 1.39
N GLU A 416 23.87 -11.98 0.54
CA GLU A 416 25.09 -11.24 0.91
C GLU A 416 24.83 -9.78 1.29
N ILE A 417 23.57 -9.30 1.20
CA ILE A 417 23.21 -7.95 1.62
C ILE A 417 23.37 -7.83 3.13
N SER A 418 24.36 -7.05 3.57
CA SER A 418 24.76 -6.95 4.97
C SER A 418 23.74 -6.27 5.89
N SER A 419 22.85 -5.44 5.34
CA SER A 419 21.81 -4.74 6.09
C SER A 419 20.56 -5.58 6.36
N LEU A 420 20.41 -6.77 5.75
CA LEU A 420 19.20 -7.58 5.88
C LEU A 420 18.99 -8.05 7.32
N LYS A 421 17.81 -7.72 7.85
CA LYS A 421 17.32 -8.19 9.15
C LYS A 421 16.21 -9.22 8.98
N ASN A 422 15.43 -9.11 7.90
CA ASN A 422 14.37 -10.05 7.57
C ASN A 422 14.26 -10.21 6.04
N LEU A 423 14.38 -11.45 5.58
CA LEU A 423 14.13 -11.86 4.21
C LEU A 423 13.10 -12.98 4.22
N SER A 424 11.87 -12.70 3.80
CA SER A 424 10.81 -13.71 3.75
C SER A 424 10.54 -14.12 2.31
N LEU A 425 10.81 -15.39 2.02
CA LEU A 425 10.60 -16.04 0.72
C LEU A 425 9.58 -17.19 0.83
N SER A 426 8.90 -17.32 1.96
CA SER A 426 8.02 -18.44 2.24
C SER A 426 6.78 -18.50 1.34
N TYR A 427 6.18 -19.68 1.21
CA TYR A 427 5.01 -19.91 0.36
C TYR A 427 5.24 -19.48 -1.10
N ASN A 428 6.33 -19.96 -1.70
CA ASN A 428 6.67 -19.78 -3.12
C ASN A 428 7.01 -21.15 -3.74
N PHE A 429 7.71 -21.18 -4.88
CA PHE A 429 8.14 -22.39 -5.59
C PHE A 429 9.66 -22.35 -5.86
N PHE A 430 10.45 -21.80 -4.94
CA PHE A 430 11.92 -21.88 -5.05
C PHE A 430 12.39 -23.33 -4.93
N THR A 431 13.39 -23.71 -5.71
CA THR A 431 13.87 -25.09 -5.80
C THR A 431 15.26 -25.31 -5.22
N GLN A 432 16.05 -24.25 -5.09
CA GLN A 432 17.44 -24.32 -4.66
C GLN A 432 17.82 -23.14 -3.80
N VAL A 433 18.70 -23.40 -2.84
CA VAL A 433 19.28 -22.42 -1.92
C VAL A 433 20.75 -22.76 -1.66
N GLY A 434 21.63 -21.78 -1.82
CA GLY A 434 23.08 -21.95 -1.66
C GLY A 434 23.59 -21.67 -0.23
N PRO A 435 24.91 -21.75 -0.02
CA PRO A 435 25.51 -21.72 1.32
C PRO A 435 25.34 -20.40 2.09
N LYS A 436 25.46 -19.23 1.43
CA LYS A 436 25.25 -17.91 2.05
C LYS A 436 23.79 -17.77 2.47
N CYS A 437 22.84 -18.15 1.63
CA CYS A 437 21.42 -18.14 1.99
C CYS A 437 21.11 -19.13 3.13
N ARG A 438 21.70 -20.33 3.13
CA ARG A 438 21.56 -21.29 4.24
C ARG A 438 22.08 -20.74 5.57
N ASN A 439 23.13 -19.92 5.56
CA ASN A 439 23.59 -19.22 6.76
C ASN A 439 22.51 -18.26 7.30
N LEU A 440 21.83 -17.52 6.42
CA LEU A 440 20.71 -16.65 6.84
C LEU A 440 19.52 -17.44 7.39
N ILE A 441 19.24 -18.64 6.87
CA ILE A 441 18.21 -19.54 7.42
C ILE A 441 18.58 -19.94 8.86
N LYS A 442 19.83 -20.37 9.08
CA LYS A 442 20.33 -20.73 10.44
C LYS A 442 20.25 -19.56 11.43
N LYS A 443 20.40 -18.33 10.94
CA LYS A 443 20.30 -17.09 11.74
C LYS A 443 18.85 -16.59 11.94
N ASN A 444 17.84 -17.30 11.42
CA ASN A 444 16.45 -16.86 11.39
C ASN A 444 16.23 -15.50 10.70
N ILE A 445 17.12 -15.12 9.77
CA ILE A 445 16.98 -13.93 8.93
C ILE A 445 16.22 -14.27 7.65
N LEU A 446 16.45 -15.45 7.08
CA LEU A 446 15.79 -15.93 5.86
C LEU A 446 14.74 -17.01 6.18
N ASP A 447 13.49 -16.75 5.84
CA ASP A 447 12.40 -17.73 5.87
C ASP A 447 12.11 -18.29 4.47
N VAL A 448 12.23 -19.61 4.30
CA VAL A 448 11.98 -20.35 3.05
C VAL A 448 10.95 -21.46 3.21
N CYS A 449 10.11 -21.44 4.24
CA CYS A 449 9.10 -22.48 4.41
C CYS A 449 8.10 -22.49 3.25
N MET A 450 7.44 -23.63 3.04
CA MET A 450 6.43 -23.83 2.01
C MET A 450 6.94 -23.48 0.61
N ASN A 451 8.16 -23.90 0.28
CA ASN A 451 8.76 -23.85 -1.05
C ASN A 451 8.91 -25.26 -1.66
N CYS A 452 9.72 -25.43 -2.71
CA CYS A 452 10.01 -26.70 -3.38
C CYS A 452 11.49 -27.10 -3.22
N ILE A 453 12.10 -26.82 -2.06
CA ILE A 453 13.51 -27.08 -1.78
C ILE A 453 13.67 -28.46 -1.13
N LEU A 454 14.03 -29.48 -1.90
CA LEU A 454 13.93 -30.88 -1.50
C LEU A 454 14.66 -31.27 -0.21
N ASP A 455 15.75 -30.60 0.12
CA ASP A 455 16.62 -30.95 1.25
C ASP A 455 16.37 -30.12 2.52
N LEU A 456 15.30 -29.32 2.55
CA LEU A 456 14.90 -28.52 3.71
C LEU A 456 13.56 -28.99 4.30
N PRO A 457 13.32 -28.78 5.62
CA PRO A 457 12.04 -29.11 6.23
C PRO A 457 10.92 -28.13 5.86
N ASN A 458 9.68 -28.49 6.19
CA ASN A 458 8.47 -27.66 6.04
C ASN A 458 8.27 -27.11 4.63
N GLN A 459 8.43 -27.97 3.63
CA GLN A 459 8.27 -27.63 2.21
C GLN A 459 6.90 -28.08 1.69
N LYS A 460 6.52 -27.57 0.52
CA LYS A 460 5.34 -28.03 -0.21
C LYS A 460 5.45 -29.51 -0.53
N THR A 461 4.30 -30.15 -0.71
CA THR A 461 4.27 -31.54 -1.16
C THR A 461 4.88 -31.67 -2.56
N PRO A 462 5.49 -32.83 -2.90
CA PRO A 462 5.97 -33.10 -4.24
C PRO A 462 4.90 -32.89 -5.31
N LEU A 463 3.63 -33.21 -5.01
CA LEU A 463 2.51 -33.01 -5.92
C LEU A 463 2.22 -31.53 -6.20
N GLU A 464 2.21 -30.67 -5.18
CA GLU A 464 2.03 -29.22 -5.38
C GLU A 464 3.15 -28.62 -6.23
N CYS A 465 4.40 -29.02 -5.97
CA CYS A 465 5.55 -28.59 -6.75
C CYS A 465 5.47 -29.08 -8.21
N ALA A 466 5.18 -30.37 -8.41
CA ALA A 466 5.02 -30.94 -9.75
C ALA A 466 3.91 -30.23 -10.53
N ASN A 467 2.74 -30.01 -9.92
CA ASN A 467 1.62 -29.30 -10.55
C ASN A 467 2.00 -27.88 -11.00
N PHE A 468 2.81 -27.17 -10.22
CA PHE A 468 3.32 -25.86 -10.61
C PHE A 468 4.27 -25.95 -11.81
N PHE A 469 5.24 -26.87 -11.77
CA PHE A 469 6.27 -27.00 -12.82
C PHE A 469 5.79 -27.72 -14.10
N MET A 470 4.62 -28.36 -14.09
CA MET A 470 3.96 -28.86 -15.31
C MET A 470 3.60 -27.72 -16.28
N GLN A 471 3.40 -26.50 -15.76
CA GLN A 471 3.14 -25.33 -16.60
C GLN A 471 4.44 -24.61 -16.94
N LYS A 472 4.56 -24.14 -18.19
CA LYS A 472 5.71 -23.35 -18.63
C LYS A 472 5.60 -21.92 -18.10
N HIS A 473 6.48 -21.55 -17.18
CA HIS A 473 6.58 -20.18 -16.64
C HIS A 473 7.71 -19.40 -17.31
N ILE A 474 7.42 -18.23 -17.89
CA ILE A 474 8.41 -17.42 -18.61
C ILE A 474 8.31 -15.96 -18.16
N CYS A 475 9.46 -15.33 -17.95
CA CYS A 475 9.55 -13.89 -17.84
C CYS A 475 9.92 -13.27 -19.19
N PRO A 476 9.23 -12.19 -19.64
CA PRO A 476 9.48 -11.58 -20.95
C PRO A 476 10.94 -11.20 -21.23
N ASN A 477 11.70 -10.87 -20.18
CA ASN A 477 13.10 -10.44 -20.28
C ASN A 477 14.03 -11.32 -19.42
N SER A 478 14.11 -12.61 -19.69
CA SER A 478 14.94 -13.54 -18.89
C SER A 478 16.40 -13.10 -18.75
N LYS A 479 17.02 -12.56 -19.81
CA LYS A 479 18.41 -12.04 -19.78
C LYS A 479 18.59 -10.88 -18.80
N SER A 480 17.54 -10.08 -18.55
CA SER A 480 17.68 -8.94 -17.63
C SER A 480 17.73 -9.37 -16.17
N MET A 481 17.29 -10.60 -15.84
CA MET A 481 17.33 -11.14 -14.48
C MET A 481 18.76 -11.34 -13.95
N PHE A 482 19.76 -11.40 -14.83
CA PHE A 482 21.17 -11.54 -14.48
C PHE A 482 21.95 -10.21 -14.51
N ARG A 483 21.28 -9.07 -14.80
CA ARG A 483 21.94 -7.76 -14.79
C ARG A 483 22.17 -7.28 -13.37
N ILE A 484 23.39 -6.84 -13.06
CA ILE A 484 23.78 -6.32 -11.74
C ILE A 484 24.31 -4.89 -11.93
N PRO A 485 23.48 -3.85 -11.73
CA PRO A 485 23.85 -2.48 -12.07
C PRO A 485 24.92 -1.87 -11.15
N CYS A 486 25.14 -2.43 -9.96
CA CYS A 486 26.12 -1.94 -8.98
C CYS A 486 27.53 -2.52 -9.16
N GLY A 487 27.79 -3.33 -10.20
CA GLY A 487 29.12 -3.88 -10.48
C GLY A 487 29.58 -5.02 -9.55
N LYS A 488 28.72 -5.51 -8.65
CA LYS A 488 29.00 -6.72 -7.86
C LYS A 488 29.09 -7.95 -8.78
N ASN A 489 30.09 -8.81 -8.53
CA ASN A 489 30.29 -10.05 -9.28
C ASN A 489 29.64 -11.23 -8.53
N PRO A 490 28.65 -11.92 -9.12
CA PRO A 490 27.94 -13.02 -8.45
C PRO A 490 28.80 -14.28 -8.27
N ASN A 491 29.95 -14.38 -8.95
CA ASN A 491 30.87 -15.51 -8.88
C ASN A 491 32.12 -15.20 -8.05
N ARG A 492 32.16 -14.07 -7.31
CA ARG A 492 33.33 -13.72 -6.52
C ARG A 492 33.34 -14.56 -5.24
N VAL A 493 33.90 -15.77 -5.32
CA VAL A 493 34.37 -16.50 -4.14
C VAL A 493 35.41 -15.63 -3.46
N THR A 494 35.19 -15.28 -2.20
CA THR A 494 36.19 -14.60 -1.39
C THR A 494 37.28 -15.63 -1.12
N LEU A 495 38.53 -15.34 -1.51
CA LEU A 495 39.70 -16.23 -1.37
C LEU A 495 39.91 -16.77 0.06
N ASP A 496 39.31 -16.14 1.07
CA ASP A 496 39.33 -16.59 2.46
C ASP A 496 38.60 -17.95 2.68
N GLN A 497 37.77 -18.41 1.73
CA GLN A 497 37.12 -19.73 1.80
C GLN A 497 38.00 -20.89 1.33
N GLU A 498 38.98 -20.67 0.44
CA GLU A 498 39.88 -21.75 0.01
C GLU A 498 40.78 -22.23 1.16
N GLN A 499 41.20 -21.31 2.06
CA GLN A 499 41.98 -21.68 3.25
C GLN A 499 41.18 -22.45 4.30
N LEU A 500 39.87 -22.22 4.40
CA LEU A 500 38.99 -22.92 5.35
C LEU A 500 38.53 -24.29 4.82
N GLU A 501 38.41 -24.44 3.50
CA GLU A 501 38.03 -25.71 2.87
C GLU A 501 39.22 -26.69 2.77
N GLU A 502 40.47 -26.20 2.66
CA GLU A 502 41.67 -27.07 2.74
C GLU A 502 41.86 -27.69 4.14
N GLU A 503 41.49 -27.02 5.23
CA GLU A 503 41.53 -27.60 6.58
C GLU A 503 40.41 -28.64 6.84
N GLN A 504 39.26 -28.53 6.15
CA GLN A 504 38.16 -29.48 6.28
C GLN A 504 38.25 -30.69 5.34
N ALA A 505 39.05 -30.63 4.27
CA ALA A 505 39.23 -31.73 3.33
C ALA A 505 40.06 -32.92 3.87
N GLN A 506 40.71 -32.79 5.04
CA GLN A 506 41.49 -33.88 5.65
C GLN A 506 40.65 -34.93 6.41
N ALA A 507 39.34 -34.79 6.48
CA ALA A 507 38.47 -35.78 7.12
C ALA A 507 37.32 -36.20 6.19
N SER A 508 37.57 -37.17 5.32
CA SER A 508 36.52 -37.92 4.62
C SER A 508 36.71 -39.42 4.82
N PRO A 509 35.66 -40.18 5.22
CA PRO A 509 35.63 -41.61 4.97
C PRO A 509 35.26 -41.88 3.51
N ILE A 510 36.03 -42.76 2.89
CA ILE A 510 35.88 -43.26 1.53
C ILE A 510 34.54 -44.01 1.39
N SER A 511 33.75 -43.71 0.35
CA SER A 511 32.64 -44.56 -0.09
C SER A 511 32.65 -44.79 -1.60
N TYR A 512 32.91 -46.05 -1.97
CA TYR A 512 32.41 -46.84 -3.11
C TYR A 512 31.97 -46.14 -4.41
N TRP A 513 32.91 -45.49 -5.11
CA TRP A 513 32.91 -45.43 -6.58
C TRP A 513 34.30 -45.66 -7.21
N ALA A 514 35.25 -46.23 -6.45
CA ALA A 514 36.60 -46.54 -6.90
C ALA A 514 36.74 -47.95 -7.50
N LEU A 515 35.82 -48.33 -8.39
CA LEU A 515 36.00 -49.49 -9.29
C LEU A 515 35.72 -49.02 -10.72
N ASN A 516 36.78 -48.65 -11.43
CA ASN A 516 36.75 -48.58 -12.89
C ASN A 516 37.70 -49.66 -13.43
N PRO A 517 37.19 -50.74 -14.03
CA PRO A 517 38.01 -51.81 -14.58
C PRO A 517 38.46 -51.40 -15.99
N ASP A 518 39.61 -50.73 -16.10
CA ASP A 518 40.49 -50.72 -17.30
C ASP A 518 41.59 -49.66 -17.17
N ARG A 519 42.46 -49.82 -16.16
CA ARG A 519 43.75 -49.11 -16.12
C ARG A 519 44.89 -50.06 -15.75
N ILE A 520 45.07 -51.08 -16.59
CA ILE A 520 46.37 -51.76 -16.75
C ILE A 520 46.77 -51.60 -18.22
N ARG A 521 47.70 -50.68 -18.50
CA ARG A 521 48.81 -50.84 -19.46
C ARG A 521 49.55 -49.51 -19.69
N ASN A 522 50.80 -49.52 -19.24
CA ASN A 522 51.97 -48.84 -19.81
C ASN A 522 52.11 -47.31 -19.74
N ARG A 523 53.18 -46.95 -19.01
CA ARG A 523 53.98 -45.70 -18.97
C ARG A 523 53.53 -44.61 -18.02
#